data_AF-A0A2Z3QYQ9-F1
#
_entry.id   AF-A0A2Z3QYQ9-F1
#
_cell.length_a   1.000
_cell.length_b   1.000
_cell.length_c   1.000
_cell.angle_alpha   90.00
_cell.angle_beta   90.00
_cell.angle_gamma   90.00
#
_symmetry.space_group_name_H-M   'P 1'
#
loop_
_entity.id
_entity.type
_entity.pdbx_description
1 polymer ?
#
loop_
_entity_poly.entity_id
_entity_poly.type
_entity_poly.pdbx_seq_one_letter_code
_entity_poly.pdbx_strand_id
1 'polypeptide(L)'
;MRNVINTQASLGEWPIGDIVLDLKSRDDIPKLLVGLQYIYKTPGLRDEVFAILQDIIPRHVDGKKASHTLGRPGMEQWKILVLGVVRLGLDADYDRLQELANQHNTLRQMLGHADWYDKHTYELQTLKDNLRLFTPELLGRINDAVVRAGHTLGKKSPEDVLTGRCDSFVVETDVHFPTDINLLYDAIRKTIGCCAQISNTHAPL
;
A
#
# COMPACT_ATOMS: atom_id res chain seq x y z
N MET A 1 14.42 -16.65 -0.76
CA MET A 1 13.36 -17.21 -1.62
C MET A 1 12.09 -16.39 -1.46
N ARG A 2 11.45 -15.91 -2.54
CA ARG A 2 10.14 -15.23 -2.49
C ARG A 2 9.21 -15.89 -3.49
N ASN A 3 7.90 -15.80 -3.30
CA ASN A 3 6.88 -16.39 -4.18
C ASN A 3 5.66 -15.48 -4.19
N VAL A 4 5.07 -15.22 -5.36
CA VAL A 4 3.94 -14.29 -5.46
C VAL A 4 2.78 -14.75 -4.58
N ILE A 5 2.46 -16.04 -4.64
CA ILE A 5 1.51 -16.69 -3.74
C ILE A 5 1.95 -18.13 -3.53
N ASN A 6 1.64 -18.72 -2.37
CA ASN A 6 1.75 -20.15 -2.20
C ASN A 6 0.64 -20.87 -3.00
N THR A 7 1.02 -21.75 -3.91
CA THR A 7 0.07 -22.51 -4.75
C THR A 7 -0.55 -23.70 -4.03
N GLN A 8 0.07 -24.16 -2.93
CA GLN A 8 -0.46 -25.22 -2.10
C GLN A 8 -1.24 -24.62 -0.93
N ALA A 9 -2.56 -24.80 -0.95
CA ALA A 9 -3.42 -24.40 0.16
C ALA A 9 -3.11 -25.25 1.41
N SER A 10 -2.98 -24.59 2.55
CA SER A 10 -2.90 -25.27 3.84
C SER A 10 -4.29 -25.74 4.28
N LEU A 11 -4.35 -26.74 5.15
CA LEU A 11 -5.62 -27.24 5.68
C LEU A 11 -6.41 -26.10 6.35
N GLY A 12 -7.67 -25.87 5.99
CA GLY A 12 -8.48 -24.81 6.62
C GLY A 12 -8.17 -23.37 6.17
N GLU A 13 -7.32 -23.19 5.15
CA GLU A 13 -7.31 -21.95 4.36
C GLU A 13 -8.56 -21.88 3.48
N TRP A 14 -9.13 -20.68 3.38
CA TRP A 14 -10.21 -20.40 2.44
C TRP A 14 -9.64 -20.01 1.09
N PRO A 15 -10.11 -20.58 -0.03
CA PRO A 15 -9.71 -20.10 -1.34
C PRO A 15 -10.05 -18.61 -1.46
N ILE A 16 -9.10 -17.78 -1.90
CA ILE A 16 -9.29 -16.32 -2.02
C ILE A 16 -10.54 -15.98 -2.85
N GLY A 17 -10.79 -16.78 -3.89
CA GLY A 17 -11.99 -16.66 -4.72
C GLY A 17 -13.31 -16.90 -3.97
N ASP A 18 -13.31 -17.70 -2.91
CA ASP A 18 -14.54 -18.14 -2.25
C ASP A 18 -14.80 -17.41 -0.92
N ILE A 19 -13.92 -16.45 -0.55
CA ILE A 19 -14.12 -15.59 0.62
C ILE A 19 -15.43 -14.82 0.48
N VAL A 20 -16.31 -14.96 1.47
CA VAL A 20 -17.60 -14.26 1.53
C VAL A 20 -17.36 -12.85 2.08
N LEU A 21 -17.73 -11.84 1.30
CA LEU A 21 -17.56 -10.43 1.65
C LEU A 21 -18.92 -9.74 1.72
N ASP A 22 -19.15 -8.96 2.78
CA ASP A 22 -20.40 -8.20 2.93
C ASP A 22 -20.38 -6.96 2.03
N LEU A 23 -21.10 -7.05 0.91
CA LEU A 23 -21.26 -5.94 -0.05
C LEU A 23 -22.11 -4.78 0.49
N LYS A 24 -22.87 -4.99 1.56
CA LYS A 24 -23.70 -3.95 2.20
C LYS A 24 -22.96 -3.22 3.31
N SER A 25 -21.77 -3.67 3.68
CA SER A 25 -20.99 -3.03 4.72
C SER A 25 -20.69 -1.59 4.33
N ARG A 26 -20.90 -0.68 5.29
CA ARG A 26 -20.52 0.73 5.13
C ARG A 26 -19.01 0.92 5.29
N ASP A 27 -18.36 -0.01 5.99
CA ASP A 27 -16.91 -0.02 6.17
C ASP A 27 -16.18 -0.20 4.83
N ASP A 28 -14.94 0.27 4.77
CA ASP A 28 -14.16 0.27 3.55
C ASP A 28 -13.38 -1.03 3.35
N ILE A 29 -13.07 -1.79 4.42
CA ILE A 29 -12.33 -3.06 4.32
C ILE A 29 -13.05 -4.03 3.37
N PRO A 30 -14.35 -4.34 3.51
CA PRO A 30 -15.00 -5.29 2.60
C PRO A 30 -14.96 -4.85 1.13
N LYS A 31 -15.08 -3.54 0.86
CA LYS A 31 -15.01 -2.99 -0.50
C LYS A 31 -13.61 -3.15 -1.11
N LEU A 32 -12.56 -2.88 -0.33
CA LEU A 32 -11.17 -3.09 -0.74
C LEU A 32 -10.90 -4.57 -1.01
N LEU A 33 -11.39 -5.45 -0.14
CA LEU A 33 -11.25 -6.90 -0.30
C LEU A 33 -12.00 -7.43 -1.53
N VAL A 34 -13.13 -6.83 -1.92
CA VAL A 34 -13.85 -7.18 -3.16
C VAL A 34 -12.98 -6.87 -4.39
N GLY A 35 -12.33 -5.70 -4.41
CA GLY A 35 -11.41 -5.35 -5.49
C GLY A 35 -10.23 -6.32 -5.60
N LEU A 36 -9.62 -6.67 -4.47
CA LEU A 36 -8.55 -7.66 -4.41
C LEU A 36 -9.04 -9.06 -4.86
N GLN A 37 -10.22 -9.49 -4.41
CA GLN A 37 -10.82 -10.74 -4.84
C GLN A 37 -11.10 -10.75 -6.35
N TYR A 38 -11.54 -9.63 -6.92
CA TYR A 38 -11.77 -9.49 -8.36
C TYR A 38 -10.46 -9.63 -9.17
N ILE A 39 -9.38 -8.98 -8.72
CA ILE A 39 -8.03 -9.15 -9.29
C ILE A 39 -7.66 -10.63 -9.31
N TYR A 40 -7.84 -11.32 -8.18
CA TYR A 40 -7.49 -12.73 -8.05
C TYR A 40 -8.34 -13.66 -8.95
N LYS A 41 -9.65 -13.40 -9.05
CA LYS A 41 -10.59 -14.22 -9.84
C LYS A 41 -10.44 -14.06 -11.35
N THR A 42 -9.92 -12.93 -11.81
CA THR A 42 -9.87 -12.59 -13.24
C THR A 42 -8.53 -13.01 -13.83
N PRO A 43 -8.43 -14.11 -14.61
CA PRO A 43 -7.13 -14.71 -14.94
C PRO A 43 -6.17 -13.76 -15.64
N GLY A 44 -6.62 -13.02 -16.67
CA GLY A 44 -5.76 -12.08 -17.40
C GLY A 44 -5.24 -10.94 -16.52
N LEU A 45 -6.09 -10.38 -15.67
CA LEU A 45 -5.69 -9.32 -14.72
C LEU A 45 -4.78 -9.87 -13.62
N ARG A 46 -5.11 -11.05 -13.08
CA ARG A 46 -4.30 -11.74 -12.06
C ARG A 46 -2.89 -11.97 -12.57
N ASP A 47 -2.77 -12.56 -13.76
CA ASP A 47 -1.48 -12.94 -14.32
C ASP A 47 -0.62 -11.71 -14.63
N GLU A 48 -1.24 -10.63 -15.14
CA GLU A 48 -0.57 -9.33 -15.32
C GLU A 48 -0.09 -8.74 -14.00
N VAL A 49 -0.97 -8.64 -12.99
CA VAL A 49 -0.62 -8.10 -11.68
C VAL A 49 0.46 -8.96 -11.03
N PHE A 50 0.36 -10.29 -11.10
CA PHE A 50 1.33 -11.21 -10.51
C PHE A 50 2.70 -11.07 -11.17
N ALA A 51 2.75 -10.85 -12.49
CA ALA A 51 4.00 -10.55 -13.19
C ALA A 51 4.63 -9.24 -12.67
N ILE A 52 3.83 -8.20 -12.38
CA ILE A 52 4.33 -6.97 -11.77
C ILE A 52 4.81 -7.21 -10.33
N LEU A 53 4.08 -8.00 -9.55
CA LEU A 53 4.44 -8.33 -8.16
C LEU A 53 5.78 -9.09 -8.06
N GLN A 54 6.18 -9.86 -9.08
CA GLN A 54 7.49 -10.50 -9.12
C GLN A 54 8.66 -9.51 -9.05
N ASP A 55 8.44 -8.25 -9.47
CA ASP A 55 9.46 -7.19 -9.38
C ASP A 55 9.61 -6.60 -7.97
N ILE A 56 8.71 -6.92 -7.04
CA ILE A 56 8.77 -6.49 -5.63
C ILE A 56 9.82 -7.35 -4.91
N ILE A 57 11.07 -6.92 -5.04
CA ILE A 57 12.24 -7.60 -4.49
C ILE A 57 13.11 -6.58 -3.76
N PRO A 58 13.60 -6.90 -2.54
CA PRO A 58 14.59 -6.07 -1.86
C PRO A 58 15.83 -5.82 -2.71
N ARG A 59 16.38 -4.62 -2.64
CA ARG A 59 17.70 -4.33 -3.19
C ARG A 59 18.74 -4.46 -2.09
N HIS A 60 19.87 -5.07 -2.41
CA HIS A 60 21.05 -5.07 -1.55
C HIS A 60 21.65 -3.67 -1.47
N VAL A 61 22.54 -3.47 -0.50
CA VAL A 61 23.25 -2.20 -0.26
C VAL A 61 24.07 -1.77 -1.48
N ASP A 62 24.49 -2.72 -2.33
CA ASP A 62 25.19 -2.50 -3.59
C ASP A 62 24.25 -2.19 -4.78
N GLY A 63 22.94 -2.03 -4.53
CA GLY A 63 21.92 -1.71 -5.53
C GLY A 63 21.41 -2.90 -6.33
N LYS A 64 21.97 -4.11 -6.15
CA LYS A 64 21.53 -5.30 -6.89
C LYS A 64 20.24 -5.86 -6.30
N LYS A 65 19.32 -6.33 -7.16
CA LYS A 65 18.13 -7.05 -6.71
C LYS A 65 18.56 -8.32 -5.97
N ALA A 66 17.96 -8.57 -4.81
CA ALA A 66 18.17 -9.82 -4.08
C ALA A 66 17.72 -11.01 -4.92
N SER A 67 18.37 -12.16 -4.74
CA SER A 67 17.96 -13.37 -5.45
C SER A 67 16.55 -13.79 -5.03
N HIS A 68 15.66 -13.95 -6.00
CA HIS A 68 14.31 -14.46 -5.77
C HIS A 68 14.30 -15.95 -5.37
N THR A 69 15.31 -16.71 -5.79
CA THR A 69 15.38 -18.18 -5.63
C THR A 69 16.24 -18.64 -4.47
N LEU A 70 17.19 -17.81 -4.01
CA LEU A 70 18.16 -18.18 -2.97
C LEU A 70 17.83 -17.51 -1.62
N GLY A 71 18.25 -18.11 -0.50
CA GLY A 71 18.13 -17.56 0.85
C GLY A 71 16.78 -17.78 1.56
N ARG A 72 16.61 -17.17 2.75
CA ARG A 72 15.42 -17.34 3.63
C ARG A 72 14.10 -17.00 2.90
N PRO A 73 13.00 -17.73 3.14
CA PRO A 73 11.68 -17.35 2.65
C PRO A 73 11.29 -15.95 3.12
N GLY A 74 10.98 -15.07 2.17
CA GLY A 74 10.37 -13.76 2.45
C GLY A 74 8.85 -13.83 2.44
N MET A 75 8.19 -12.73 2.80
CA MET A 75 6.74 -12.61 2.70
C MET A 75 6.27 -12.74 1.24
N GLU A 76 5.18 -13.46 1.01
CA GLU A 76 4.58 -13.60 -0.31
C GLU A 76 4.16 -12.23 -0.88
N GLN A 77 4.45 -11.98 -2.16
CA GLN A 77 4.16 -10.65 -2.74
C GLN A 77 2.66 -10.33 -2.81
N TRP A 78 1.79 -11.34 -2.86
CA TRP A 78 0.34 -11.16 -2.71
C TRP A 78 -0.02 -10.55 -1.35
N LYS A 79 0.56 -11.05 -0.26
CA LYS A 79 0.33 -10.52 1.10
C LYS A 79 0.76 -9.05 1.18
N ILE A 80 1.88 -8.71 0.54
CA ILE A 80 2.37 -7.33 0.46
C ILE A 80 1.38 -6.44 -0.29
N LEU A 81 0.82 -6.90 -1.40
CA LEU A 81 -0.23 -6.16 -2.13
C LEU A 81 -1.47 -5.95 -1.28
N VAL A 82 -2.00 -7.00 -0.66
CA VAL A 82 -3.20 -6.92 0.20
C VAL A 82 -2.98 -5.91 1.32
N LEU A 83 -1.86 -6.02 2.06
CA LEU A 83 -1.51 -5.10 3.14
C LEU A 83 -1.31 -3.66 2.64
N GLY A 84 -0.70 -3.49 1.47
CA GLY A 84 -0.48 -2.17 0.87
C GLY A 84 -1.80 -1.49 0.48
N VAL A 85 -2.72 -2.22 -0.14
CA VAL A 85 -4.04 -1.73 -0.52
C VAL A 85 -4.88 -1.38 0.70
N VAL A 86 -4.88 -2.23 1.74
CA VAL A 86 -5.60 -1.94 2.99
C VAL A 86 -5.01 -0.71 3.68
N ARG A 87 -3.68 -0.61 3.76
CA ARG A 87 -3.02 0.54 4.37
C ARG A 87 -3.39 1.84 3.65
N LEU A 88 -3.29 1.86 2.33
CA LEU A 88 -3.58 3.03 1.51
C LEU A 88 -5.07 3.38 1.54
N GLY A 89 -5.94 2.38 1.34
CA GLY A 89 -7.38 2.59 1.22
C GLY A 89 -8.06 3.02 2.52
N LEU A 90 -7.47 2.69 3.68
CA LEU A 90 -7.96 3.11 5.00
C LEU A 90 -7.21 4.31 5.58
N ASP A 91 -6.20 4.83 4.85
CA ASP A 91 -5.23 5.79 5.38
C ASP A 91 -4.66 5.36 6.74
N ALA A 92 -4.33 4.07 6.87
CA ALA A 92 -3.87 3.50 8.12
C ALA A 92 -2.36 3.71 8.31
N ASP A 93 -1.96 4.05 9.54
CA ASP A 93 -0.57 3.92 9.96
C ASP A 93 -0.15 2.44 10.09
N TYR A 94 1.14 2.20 10.36
CA TYR A 94 1.66 0.84 10.45
C TYR A 94 1.15 0.07 11.67
N ASP A 95 0.84 0.75 12.76
CA ASP A 95 0.36 0.13 14.00
C ASP A 95 -1.09 -0.36 13.82
N ARG A 96 -1.95 0.49 13.25
CA ARG A 96 -3.32 0.12 12.86
C ARG A 96 -3.33 -1.00 11.83
N LEU A 97 -2.44 -0.95 10.84
CA LEU A 97 -2.32 -2.03 9.85
C LEU A 97 -1.92 -3.35 10.50
N GLN A 98 -0.95 -3.31 11.44
CA GLN A 98 -0.51 -4.50 12.15
C GLN A 98 -1.64 -5.14 12.93
N GLU A 99 -2.41 -4.33 13.67
CA GLU A 99 -3.56 -4.81 14.43
C GLU A 99 -4.60 -5.45 13.51
N LEU A 100 -4.95 -4.79 12.40
CA LEU A 100 -5.87 -5.34 11.40
C LEU A 100 -5.37 -6.66 10.81
N ALA A 101 -4.10 -6.75 10.41
CA ALA A 101 -3.52 -7.97 9.85
C ALA A 101 -3.51 -9.14 10.85
N ASN A 102 -3.43 -8.84 12.14
CA ASN A 102 -3.37 -9.84 13.20
C ASN A 102 -4.74 -10.26 13.74
N GLN A 103 -5.74 -9.37 13.71
CA GLN A 103 -7.03 -9.62 14.37
C GLN A 103 -8.23 -9.64 13.42
N HIS A 104 -8.16 -9.03 12.23
CA HIS A 104 -9.33 -8.92 11.36
C HIS A 104 -9.51 -10.20 10.53
N ASN A 105 -10.43 -11.07 10.93
CA ASN A 105 -10.65 -12.41 10.35
C ASN A 105 -10.73 -12.43 8.82
N THR A 106 -11.56 -11.60 8.19
CA THR A 106 -11.69 -11.60 6.72
C THR A 106 -10.43 -11.12 5.99
N LEU A 107 -9.67 -10.21 6.61
CA LEU A 107 -8.38 -9.76 6.06
C LEU A 107 -7.36 -10.89 6.19
N ARG A 108 -7.34 -11.60 7.32
CA ARG A 108 -6.51 -12.78 7.54
C ARG A 108 -6.80 -13.88 6.51
N GLN A 109 -8.07 -14.12 6.18
CA GLN A 109 -8.46 -15.04 5.10
C GLN A 109 -7.88 -14.58 3.75
N MET A 110 -7.96 -13.28 3.42
CA MET A 110 -7.38 -12.73 2.18
C MET A 110 -5.85 -12.86 2.12
N LEU A 111 -5.19 -12.84 3.29
CA LEU A 111 -3.76 -13.08 3.48
C LEU A 111 -3.42 -14.59 3.49
N GLY A 112 -4.38 -15.49 3.31
CA GLY A 112 -4.14 -16.93 3.28
C GLY A 112 -3.86 -17.54 4.67
N HIS A 113 -4.39 -16.95 5.74
CA HIS A 113 -4.34 -17.56 7.07
C HIS A 113 -5.53 -18.48 7.31
N ALA A 114 -5.28 -19.63 7.94
CA ALA A 114 -6.34 -20.54 8.38
C ALA A 114 -7.06 -20.00 9.61
N ASP A 115 -8.37 -20.24 9.72
CA ASP A 115 -9.22 -19.50 10.67
C ASP A 115 -8.97 -19.88 12.14
N TRP A 116 -8.97 -21.17 12.48
CA TRP A 116 -9.08 -21.62 13.89
C TRP A 116 -7.77 -22.06 14.57
N TYR A 117 -6.68 -22.26 13.84
CA TYR A 117 -5.41 -22.72 14.42
C TYR A 117 -4.18 -21.92 14.01
N ASP A 118 -4.33 -20.96 13.10
CA ASP A 118 -3.21 -20.16 12.64
C ASP A 118 -2.82 -19.11 13.68
N LYS A 119 -1.72 -19.38 14.39
CA LYS A 119 -1.13 -18.48 15.39
C LYS A 119 -0.15 -17.46 14.77
N HIS A 120 -0.04 -17.40 13.45
CA HIS A 120 0.86 -16.47 12.79
C HIS A 120 0.43 -15.03 13.08
N THR A 121 1.41 -14.24 13.53
CA THR A 121 1.29 -12.80 13.72
C THR A 121 2.36 -12.08 12.92
N TYR A 122 1.98 -10.93 12.38
CA TYR A 122 2.87 -10.01 11.71
C TYR A 122 3.53 -9.08 12.73
N GLU A 123 4.85 -8.98 12.65
CA GLU A 123 5.62 -7.97 13.36
C GLU A 123 5.61 -6.64 12.61
N LEU A 124 5.57 -5.53 13.35
CA LEU A 124 5.53 -4.17 12.81
C LEU A 124 6.68 -3.90 11.83
N GLN A 125 7.90 -4.32 12.20
CA GLN A 125 9.08 -4.12 11.38
C GLN A 125 9.00 -4.91 10.06
N THR A 126 8.48 -6.13 10.12
CA THR A 126 8.24 -6.95 8.93
C THR A 126 7.27 -6.28 7.96
N LEU A 127 6.20 -5.65 8.46
CA LEU A 127 5.27 -4.89 7.63
C LEU A 127 5.94 -3.66 7.00
N LYS A 128 6.69 -2.88 7.79
CA LYS A 128 7.42 -1.69 7.32
C LYS A 128 8.40 -2.04 6.21
N ASP A 129 9.21 -3.08 6.40
CA ASP A 129 10.26 -3.45 5.47
C ASP A 129 9.70 -3.99 4.14
N ASN A 130 8.59 -4.73 4.19
CA ASN A 130 7.99 -5.28 2.97
C ASN A 130 7.16 -4.25 2.20
N LEU A 131 6.42 -3.37 2.89
CA LEU A 131 5.60 -2.36 2.21
C LEU A 131 6.44 -1.26 1.55
N ARG A 132 7.64 -0.97 2.09
CA ARG A 132 8.61 -0.06 1.47
C ARG A 132 9.22 -0.59 0.16
N LEU A 133 8.96 -1.84 -0.20
CA LEU A 133 9.41 -2.40 -1.49
C LEU A 133 8.58 -1.88 -2.67
N PHE A 134 7.39 -1.33 -2.41
CA PHE A 134 6.61 -0.66 -3.45
C PHE A 134 7.28 0.64 -3.89
N THR A 135 7.69 0.68 -5.14
CA THR A 135 8.15 1.92 -5.78
C THR A 135 6.99 2.60 -6.52
N PRO A 136 7.05 3.92 -6.75
CA PRO A 136 6.03 4.63 -7.53
C PRO A 136 5.79 4.00 -8.91
N GLU A 137 6.82 3.49 -9.56
CA GLU A 137 6.73 2.85 -10.87
C GLU A 137 5.96 1.52 -10.82
N LEU A 138 6.19 0.72 -9.77
CA LEU A 138 5.45 -0.54 -9.58
C LEU A 138 3.99 -0.28 -9.26
N LEU A 139 3.71 0.71 -8.42
CA LEU A 139 2.35 1.13 -8.08
C LEU A 139 1.62 1.66 -9.33
N GLY A 140 2.29 2.46 -10.16
CA GLY A 140 1.75 2.95 -11.44
C GLY A 140 1.34 1.81 -12.38
N ARG A 141 2.23 0.82 -12.58
CA ARG A 141 1.93 -0.36 -13.42
C ARG A 141 0.73 -1.16 -12.91
N ILE A 142 0.64 -1.37 -11.59
CA ILE A 142 -0.50 -2.06 -10.96
C ILE A 142 -1.78 -1.25 -11.17
N ASN A 143 -1.71 0.07 -10.91
CA ASN A 143 -2.83 0.97 -11.08
C ASN A 143 -3.35 0.96 -12.52
N ASP A 144 -2.47 1.02 -13.53
CA ASP A 144 -2.86 0.98 -14.94
C ASP A 144 -3.59 -0.32 -15.28
N ALA A 145 -3.10 -1.47 -14.80
CA ALA A 145 -3.74 -2.76 -15.02
C ALA A 145 -5.14 -2.81 -14.39
N VAL A 146 -5.26 -2.38 -13.14
CA VAL A 146 -6.53 -2.37 -12.39
C VAL A 146 -7.53 -1.38 -13.00
N VAL A 147 -7.10 -0.17 -13.36
CA VAL A 147 -7.94 0.86 -13.97
C VAL A 147 -8.46 0.39 -15.33
N ARG A 148 -7.60 -0.17 -16.19
CA ARG A 148 -8.05 -0.74 -17.48
C ARG A 148 -9.10 -1.82 -17.28
N ALA A 149 -8.90 -2.74 -16.33
CA ALA A 149 -9.90 -3.76 -16.02
C ALA A 149 -11.19 -3.13 -15.46
N GLY A 150 -11.09 -2.12 -14.59
CA GLY A 150 -12.23 -1.37 -14.08
C GLY A 150 -13.04 -0.68 -15.18
N HIS A 151 -12.38 -0.13 -16.20
CA HIS A 151 -13.05 0.44 -17.36
C HIS A 151 -13.91 -0.57 -18.12
N THR A 152 -13.52 -1.85 -18.16
CA THR A 152 -14.35 -2.88 -18.80
C THR A 152 -15.62 -3.20 -18.00
N LEU A 153 -15.60 -3.02 -16.68
CA LEU A 153 -16.75 -3.29 -15.81
C LEU A 153 -17.78 -2.16 -15.80
N GLY A 154 -17.33 -0.90 -15.84
CA GLY A 154 -18.21 0.26 -15.72
C GLY A 154 -18.85 0.73 -17.03
N LYS A 155 -18.44 0.18 -18.17
CA LYS A 155 -18.97 0.55 -19.48
C LYS A 155 -20.34 -0.09 -19.70
N LYS A 156 -21.35 0.74 -19.95
CA LYS A 156 -22.67 0.28 -20.44
C LYS A 156 -22.64 0.02 -21.94
N SER A 157 -21.77 0.73 -22.68
CA SER A 157 -21.46 0.50 -24.09
C SER A 157 -19.95 0.64 -24.38
N PRO A 158 -19.42 0.07 -25.48
CA PRO A 158 -18.00 0.12 -25.81
C PRO A 158 -17.45 1.54 -26.00
N GLU A 159 -18.30 2.45 -26.47
CA GLU A 159 -18.04 3.86 -26.77
C GLU A 159 -17.99 4.74 -25.51
N ASP A 160 -18.56 4.29 -24.39
CA ASP A 160 -18.64 5.09 -23.16
C ASP A 160 -17.25 5.26 -22.52
N VAL A 161 -16.84 6.51 -22.32
CA VAL A 161 -15.66 6.85 -21.54
C VAL A 161 -16.10 7.06 -20.09
N LEU A 162 -15.60 6.25 -19.14
CA LEU A 162 -15.78 6.53 -17.73
C LEU A 162 -15.01 7.79 -17.36
N THR A 163 -15.73 8.85 -17.04
CA THR A 163 -15.19 10.07 -16.44
C THR A 163 -15.31 9.95 -14.91
N GLY A 164 -14.21 9.70 -14.23
CA GLY A 164 -14.14 9.73 -12.76
C GLY A 164 -13.59 11.07 -12.29
N ARG A 165 -14.29 11.74 -11.36
CA ARG A 165 -13.70 12.81 -10.56
C ARG A 165 -13.10 12.17 -9.31
N CYS A 166 -11.78 12.13 -9.22
CA CYS A 166 -11.11 11.86 -7.97
C CYS A 166 -10.91 13.19 -7.25
N ASP A 167 -11.62 13.41 -6.15
CA ASP A 167 -11.22 14.42 -5.17
C ASP A 167 -9.98 13.88 -4.44
N SER A 168 -8.82 13.91 -5.10
CA SER A 168 -7.57 13.74 -4.39
C SER A 168 -7.39 14.97 -3.50
N PHE A 169 -6.99 14.78 -2.25
CA PHE A 169 -6.44 15.89 -1.47
C PHE A 169 -5.42 16.62 -2.34
N VAL A 170 -5.58 17.94 -2.49
CA VAL A 170 -4.59 18.78 -3.14
C VAL A 170 -3.33 18.64 -2.29
N VAL A 171 -2.42 17.74 -2.70
CA VAL A 171 -1.03 17.77 -2.26
C VAL A 171 -0.41 18.92 -3.03
N GLU A 172 -0.79 20.14 -2.68
CA GLU A 172 0.14 21.24 -2.88
C GLU A 172 1.30 20.91 -1.93
N THR A 173 2.42 20.48 -2.51
CA THR A 173 3.64 20.13 -1.76
C THR A 173 4.21 21.34 -1.01
N ASP A 174 3.70 22.54 -1.32
CA ASP A 174 4.01 23.81 -0.69
C ASP A 174 2.72 24.58 -0.35
N VAL A 175 1.80 23.94 0.39
CA VAL A 175 0.82 24.74 1.13
C VAL A 175 1.54 25.31 2.33
N HIS A 176 1.79 26.61 2.34
CA HIS A 176 2.15 27.34 3.56
C HIS A 176 0.92 27.45 4.47
N PHE A 177 0.42 26.29 4.91
CA PHE A 177 -0.70 26.17 5.83
C PHE A 177 -0.17 26.48 7.23
N PRO A 178 -0.90 27.24 8.07
CA PRO A 178 -0.47 27.58 9.42
C PRO A 178 -0.56 26.34 10.32
N THR A 179 0.38 25.42 10.15
CA THR A 179 0.69 24.36 11.10
C THR A 179 1.65 24.91 12.14
N ASP A 180 1.65 24.35 13.34
CA ASP A 180 2.58 24.77 14.41
C ASP A 180 4.05 24.69 13.97
N ILE A 181 4.38 23.74 13.09
CA ILE A 181 5.72 23.56 12.53
C ILE A 181 6.08 24.69 11.55
N ASN A 182 5.16 25.09 10.67
CA ASN A 182 5.39 26.19 9.74
C ASN A 182 5.51 27.54 10.46
N LEU A 183 4.67 27.76 11.48
CA LEU A 183 4.76 28.92 12.37
C LEU A 183 6.10 28.98 13.11
N LEU A 184 6.59 27.83 13.61
CA LEU A 184 7.90 27.73 14.25
C LEU A 184 9.03 28.02 13.24
N TYR A 185 8.95 27.48 12.03
CA TYR A 185 9.92 27.74 10.97
C TYR A 185 9.98 29.24 10.62
N ASP A 186 8.83 29.90 10.45
CA ASP A 186 8.75 31.33 10.16
C ASP A 186 9.30 32.18 11.30
N ALA A 187 8.97 31.82 12.54
CA ALA A 187 9.49 32.49 13.73
C ALA A 187 11.02 32.42 13.76
N ILE A 188 11.61 31.22 13.59
CA ILE A 188 13.06 31.02 13.56
C ILE A 188 13.69 31.84 12.42
N ARG A 189 13.11 31.81 11.21
CA ARG A 189 13.61 32.57 10.06
C ARG A 189 13.64 34.08 10.34
N LYS A 190 12.59 34.61 10.99
CA LYS A 190 12.52 36.03 11.38
C LYS A 190 13.49 36.38 12.48
N THR A 191 13.62 35.53 13.51
CA THR A 191 14.59 35.73 14.58
C THR A 191 16.01 35.82 14.04
N ILE A 192 16.42 34.89 13.16
CA ILE A 192 17.75 34.92 12.53
C ILE A 192 17.96 36.22 11.74
N GLY A 193 16.96 36.65 10.96
CA GLY A 193 17.02 37.90 10.20
C GLY A 193 17.21 39.13 11.10
N CYS A 194 16.44 39.22 12.20
CA CYS A 194 16.57 40.31 13.16
C CYS A 194 17.93 40.29 13.87
N CYS A 195 18.43 39.12 14.26
CA CYS A 195 19.77 38.98 14.86
C CYS A 195 20.87 39.47 13.91
N ALA A 196 20.81 39.12 12.62
CA ALA A 196 21.76 39.59 11.62
C ALA A 196 21.70 41.12 11.44
N GLN A 197 20.50 41.70 11.41
CA GLN A 197 20.33 43.17 11.31
C GLN A 197 20.92 43.88 12.53
N ILE A 198 20.65 43.40 13.74
CA ILE A 198 21.21 43.97 14.97
C ILE A 198 22.73 43.84 14.99
N SER A 199 23.26 42.68 14.61
CA SER A 199 24.71 42.45 14.50
C SER A 199 25.38 43.42 13.53
N ASN A 200 24.79 43.65 12.36
CA ASN A 200 25.35 44.61 11.39
C ASN A 200 25.26 46.06 11.89
N THR A 201 24.24 46.39 12.69
CA THR A 201 24.06 47.75 13.24
C THR A 201 25.02 48.04 14.39
N HIS A 202 25.52 47.01 15.07
CA HIS A 202 26.41 47.11 16.22
C HIS A 202 27.78 46.45 15.99
N ALA A 203 28.14 46.17 14.73
CA ALA A 203 29.47 45.72 14.38
C ALA A 203 30.46 46.87 14.64
N PRO A 204 31.49 46.67 15.49
CA PRO A 204 32.55 47.67 15.63
C PRO A 204 33.29 47.80 14.30
N LEU A 205 33.61 49.05 13.92
CA LEU A 205 34.44 49.39 12.77
C LEU A 205 35.80 48.67 12.81
#